data_AF-A0A127ZEQ6-F1
#
_entry.id   AF-A0A127ZEQ6-F1
#
_cell.length_a   1.000
_cell.length_b   1.000
_cell.length_c   1.000
_cell.angle_alpha   90.00
_cell.angle_beta   90.00
_cell.angle_gamma   90.00
#
_symmetry.space_group_name_H-M   'P 1'
#
loop_
_entity.id
_entity.type
_entity.pdbx_description
1 polymer ?
#
loop_
_entity_poly.entity_id
_entity_poly.type
_entity_poly.pdbx_seq_one_letter_code
_entity_poly.pdbx_strand_id
1 'polypeptide(L)'
;MYRPATTIDGEAERQRRDELIYTLARSDAESHTLIKVRAGTPPSPAHAFCGLATTNLADMVNFTYRRDITLKDQDDVLLQRFGPATAADEHEMQQEAEVGRACLDALYKKACAKPGNKSKEEHKTSKVRYNFGGVYVDNDPYLSFQTAQDYNDVDRSVNKEAKAVVVAFCAWFYYYFDQFIRPLIDNNSSNLSSQFRTELVERARRHFPWVTEHIPRLSGLCSPFYSTFTPSKGFDPGEEEGDDDGNDGDGDNEESSPSILLNFGQHALLEFVGYNCSIELQPFEVVFYCPDKIKLKAVQHPLCVKDRRDPAERWSVHCCFLRGFELRHLPDDEVHALVEKAKRRHARRGGLDRGSSSTIKQEEEDESFVHGASSTHDNDGDSDGDSDSDGEDGDEDGVAHVATRSGKRQRSSVGSSGSRAARKSTRIFLPG
;
A
#
# COMPACT_ATOMS: atom_id res chain seq x y z
N MET A 1 -30.95 46.88 30.32
CA MET A 1 -30.08 45.73 30.02
C MET A 1 -29.53 45.90 28.62
N TYR A 2 -28.27 46.32 28.53
CA TYR A 2 -27.55 46.45 27.28
C TYR A 2 -27.29 45.03 26.74
N ARG A 3 -27.83 44.69 25.57
CA ARG A 3 -27.30 43.56 24.80
C ARG A 3 -26.00 44.04 24.17
N PRO A 4 -24.84 43.42 24.44
CA PRO A 4 -23.65 43.72 23.66
C PRO A 4 -23.89 43.29 22.22
N ALA A 5 -23.41 44.12 21.30
CA ALA A 5 -23.39 43.86 19.87
C ALA A 5 -22.75 42.49 19.59
N THR A 6 -23.34 41.78 18.64
CA THR A 6 -22.77 40.62 17.94
C THR A 6 -21.26 40.76 17.80
N THR A 7 -20.54 39.94 18.56
CA THR A 7 -19.10 39.79 18.46
C THR A 7 -18.78 39.30 17.05
N ILE A 8 -18.08 40.15 16.30
CA ILE A 8 -17.20 39.68 15.25
C ILE A 8 -16.17 38.83 15.99
N ASP A 9 -16.28 37.50 15.91
CA ASP A 9 -15.30 36.60 16.53
C ASP A 9 -13.91 37.11 16.15
N GLY A 10 -13.10 37.46 17.16
CA GLY A 10 -11.73 37.90 16.91
C GLY A 10 -10.96 36.76 16.25
N GLU A 11 -9.95 37.08 15.44
CA GLU A 11 -9.12 36.06 14.79
C GLU A 11 -8.53 35.06 15.80
N ALA A 12 -8.13 35.55 16.98
CA ALA A 12 -7.69 34.71 18.09
C ALA A 12 -8.78 33.79 18.68
N GLU A 13 -10.04 34.20 18.66
CA GLU A 13 -11.16 33.38 19.14
C GLU A 13 -11.52 32.28 18.14
N ARG A 14 -11.49 32.61 16.83
CA ARG A 14 -11.59 31.61 15.76
C ARG A 14 -10.47 30.57 15.86
N GLN A 15 -9.23 31.01 15.99
CA GLN A 15 -8.08 30.11 16.10
C GLN A 15 -8.20 29.17 17.33
N ARG A 16 -8.56 29.71 18.50
CA ARG A 16 -8.79 28.89 19.70
C ARG A 16 -9.93 27.89 19.50
N ARG A 17 -11.00 28.29 18.82
CA ARG A 17 -12.12 27.41 18.51
C ARG A 17 -11.68 26.27 17.58
N ASP A 18 -10.91 26.56 16.54
CA ASP A 18 -10.41 25.55 15.60
C ASP A 18 -9.49 24.57 16.34
N GLU A 19 -8.51 25.06 17.10
CA GLU A 19 -7.64 24.22 17.94
C GLU A 19 -8.44 23.32 18.89
N LEU A 20 -9.52 23.85 19.48
CA LEU A 20 -10.40 23.09 20.37
C LEU A 20 -11.21 22.02 19.61
N ILE A 21 -11.72 22.30 18.42
CA ILE A 21 -12.44 21.32 17.57
C ILE A 21 -11.58 20.08 17.34
N TYR A 22 -10.34 20.26 16.91
CA TYR A 22 -9.41 19.17 16.59
C TYR A 22 -8.91 18.43 17.84
N THR A 23 -8.80 19.14 18.96
CA THR A 23 -8.47 18.52 20.25
C THR A 23 -9.62 17.62 20.73
N LEU A 24 -10.86 18.13 20.70
CA LEU A 24 -12.04 17.40 21.13
C LEU A 24 -12.36 16.21 20.21
N ALA A 25 -12.15 16.35 18.89
CA ALA A 25 -12.33 15.26 17.93
C ALA A 25 -11.58 13.98 18.35
N ARG A 26 -10.35 14.16 18.88
CA ARG A 26 -9.48 13.08 19.35
C ARG A 26 -9.76 12.68 20.79
N SER A 27 -9.91 13.64 21.72
CA SER A 27 -10.10 13.34 23.14
C SER A 27 -11.43 12.67 23.42
N ASP A 28 -12.46 13.03 22.67
CA ASP A 28 -13.83 12.56 22.86
C ASP A 28 -14.17 11.41 21.89
N ALA A 29 -13.15 10.70 21.39
CA ALA A 29 -13.32 9.62 20.42
C ALA A 29 -14.44 8.66 20.81
N GLU A 30 -15.32 8.37 19.86
CA GLU A 30 -16.50 7.56 20.07
C GLU A 30 -16.18 6.07 19.83
N SER A 31 -16.62 5.19 20.73
CA SER A 31 -16.42 3.74 20.60
C SER A 31 -17.75 3.00 20.64
N HIS A 32 -17.99 2.14 19.65
CA HIS A 32 -19.21 1.34 19.53
C HIS A 32 -18.89 -0.14 19.40
N THR A 33 -19.64 -0.98 20.13
CA THR A 33 -19.64 -2.44 19.94
C THR A 33 -20.78 -2.83 19.00
N LEU A 34 -20.44 -3.43 17.87
CA LEU A 34 -21.39 -3.87 16.87
C LEU A 34 -21.90 -5.28 17.17
N ILE A 35 -23.09 -5.60 16.66
CA ILE A 35 -23.69 -6.92 16.73
C ILE A 35 -23.85 -7.43 15.30
N LYS A 36 -23.23 -8.57 14.98
CA LYS A 36 -23.38 -9.22 13.67
C LYS A 36 -24.85 -9.55 13.39
N VAL A 37 -25.28 -9.26 12.18
CA VAL A 37 -26.64 -9.60 11.71
C VAL A 37 -26.74 -11.12 11.59
N ARG A 38 -27.75 -11.71 12.23
CA ARG A 38 -28.01 -13.14 12.09
C ARG A 38 -28.77 -13.41 10.79
N ALA A 39 -28.38 -14.46 10.07
CA ALA A 39 -29.10 -14.91 8.88
C ALA A 39 -30.60 -15.11 9.18
N GLY A 40 -31.46 -14.56 8.32
CA GLY A 40 -32.92 -14.65 8.47
C GLY A 40 -33.56 -13.58 9.37
N THR A 41 -32.78 -12.65 9.93
CA THR A 41 -33.35 -11.50 10.66
C THR A 41 -33.84 -10.46 9.65
N PRO A 42 -35.08 -9.94 9.78
CA PRO A 42 -35.54 -8.86 8.90
C PRO A 42 -34.63 -7.63 9.05
N PRO A 43 -34.33 -6.92 7.96
CA PRO A 43 -33.39 -5.81 8.00
C PRO A 43 -33.97 -4.70 8.89
N SER A 44 -33.27 -4.37 9.98
CA SER A 44 -33.47 -3.09 10.66
C SER A 44 -32.99 -1.96 9.74
N PRO A 45 -33.42 -0.70 9.95
CA PRO A 45 -32.78 0.42 9.28
C PRO A 45 -31.29 0.40 9.57
N ALA A 46 -30.46 0.56 8.54
CA ALA A 46 -29.02 0.62 8.71
C ALA A 46 -28.66 1.84 9.58
N HIS A 47 -27.88 1.62 10.63
CA HIS A 47 -27.42 2.72 11.48
C HIS A 47 -26.19 3.38 10.86
N ALA A 48 -26.19 4.72 10.75
CA ALA A 48 -25.07 5.48 10.23
C ALA A 48 -24.34 6.21 11.38
N PHE A 49 -23.09 5.82 11.64
CA PHE A 49 -22.23 6.50 12.59
C PHE A 49 -21.54 7.71 11.92
N CYS A 50 -21.87 8.92 12.35
CA CYS A 50 -21.29 10.16 11.83
C CYS A 50 -20.30 10.84 12.80
N GLY A 51 -20.29 10.44 14.07
CA GLY A 51 -19.37 11.00 15.08
C GLY A 51 -19.66 12.46 15.45
N LEU A 52 -20.77 13.04 14.99
CA LEU A 52 -21.13 14.43 15.31
C LEU A 52 -21.35 14.60 16.81
N ALA A 53 -20.75 15.66 17.36
CA ALA A 53 -20.94 16.11 18.74
C ALA A 53 -21.13 17.62 18.75
N THR A 54 -21.69 18.13 19.85
CA THR A 54 -21.85 19.57 20.09
C THR A 54 -21.25 19.89 21.44
N THR A 55 -20.43 20.93 21.50
CA THR A 55 -19.88 21.40 22.77
C THR A 55 -20.99 21.97 23.66
N ASN A 56 -20.80 21.89 24.98
CA ASN A 56 -21.67 22.54 25.95
C ASN A 56 -20.79 23.39 26.89
N LEU A 57 -20.30 24.52 26.38
CA LEU A 57 -19.36 25.37 27.08
C LEU A 57 -20.10 26.52 27.75
N ALA A 58 -19.82 26.75 29.03
CA ALA A 58 -20.44 27.85 29.78
C ALA A 58 -20.01 29.23 29.25
N ASP A 59 -18.77 29.32 28.75
CA ASP A 59 -18.10 30.58 28.42
C ASP A 59 -17.91 30.81 26.91
N MET A 60 -18.40 29.90 26.04
CA MET A 60 -18.30 30.02 24.59
C MET A 60 -19.60 29.61 23.90
N VAL A 61 -19.81 30.09 22.67
CA VAL A 61 -20.92 29.62 21.83
C VAL A 61 -20.72 28.14 21.50
N ASN A 62 -21.75 27.33 21.77
CA ASN A 62 -21.74 25.91 21.42
C ASN A 62 -21.51 25.73 19.91
N PHE A 63 -20.63 24.80 19.56
CA PHE A 63 -20.30 24.49 18.19
C PHE A 63 -20.26 22.97 17.98
N THR A 64 -20.51 22.57 16.75
CA THR A 64 -20.45 21.17 16.33
C THR A 64 -19.04 20.79 15.90
N TYR A 65 -18.62 19.59 16.26
CA TYR A 65 -17.37 18.97 15.83
C TYR A 65 -17.60 17.49 15.53
N ARG A 66 -16.61 16.85 14.91
CA ARG A 66 -16.70 15.47 14.46
C ARG A 66 -15.65 14.65 15.18
N ARG A 67 -16.09 13.60 15.87
CA ARG A 67 -15.24 12.73 16.69
C ARG A 67 -14.62 11.63 15.84
N ASP A 68 -13.43 11.18 16.23
CA ASP A 68 -12.88 9.92 15.76
C ASP A 68 -13.81 8.78 16.19
N ILE A 69 -13.90 7.72 15.39
CA ILE A 69 -14.82 6.59 15.63
C ILE A 69 -14.04 5.30 15.68
N THR A 70 -14.31 4.47 16.69
CA THR A 70 -13.82 3.10 16.81
C THR A 70 -15.02 2.15 16.80
N LEU A 71 -15.03 1.19 15.89
CA LEU A 71 -16.02 0.12 15.84
C LEU A 71 -15.37 -1.20 16.25
N LYS A 72 -16.05 -1.94 17.13
CA LYS A 72 -15.55 -3.20 17.71
C LYS A 72 -16.58 -4.32 17.54
N ASP A 73 -16.11 -5.56 17.45
CA ASP A 73 -16.91 -6.76 17.72
C ASP A 73 -16.32 -7.42 18.96
N GLN A 74 -17.07 -7.38 20.06
CA GLN A 74 -16.54 -7.72 21.40
C GLN A 74 -15.30 -6.87 21.73
N ASP A 75 -14.15 -7.50 21.98
CA ASP A 75 -12.89 -6.83 22.30
C ASP A 75 -12.02 -6.53 21.06
N ASP A 76 -12.39 -7.08 19.88
CA ASP A 76 -11.66 -6.88 18.64
C ASP A 76 -11.99 -5.54 18.00
N VAL A 77 -10.98 -4.74 17.71
CA VAL A 77 -11.14 -3.53 16.91
C VAL A 77 -11.30 -3.92 15.44
N LEU A 78 -12.47 -3.61 14.87
CA LEU A 78 -12.75 -3.89 13.45
C LEU A 78 -12.30 -2.74 12.57
N LEU A 79 -12.52 -1.51 13.04
CA LEU A 79 -12.27 -0.29 12.28
C LEU A 79 -12.05 0.90 13.20
N GLN A 80 -11.14 1.79 12.80
CA GLN A 80 -10.98 3.13 13.37
C GLN A 80 -10.96 4.17 12.26
N ARG A 81 -11.72 5.25 12.43
CA ARG A 81 -11.79 6.40 11.54
C ARG A 81 -11.22 7.63 12.22
N PHE A 82 -10.32 8.32 11.53
CA PHE A 82 -9.66 9.53 11.98
C PHE A 82 -9.94 10.69 11.03
N GLY A 83 -10.17 11.88 11.59
CA GLY A 83 -10.11 13.14 10.85
C GLY A 83 -8.70 13.72 10.77
N PRO A 84 -8.53 14.89 10.13
CA PRO A 84 -7.30 15.67 10.22
C PRO A 84 -6.95 15.96 11.68
N ALA A 85 -5.65 15.99 12.01
CA ALA A 85 -5.20 16.16 13.38
C ALA A 85 -5.25 17.62 13.86
N THR A 86 -5.20 18.57 12.93
CA THR A 86 -5.29 20.02 13.17
C THR A 86 -5.92 20.73 11.97
N ALA A 87 -6.29 22.00 12.15
CA ALA A 87 -6.76 22.86 11.06
C ALA A 87 -5.68 23.11 9.98
N ALA A 88 -4.41 23.18 10.41
CA ALA A 88 -3.28 23.30 9.49
C ALA A 88 -3.14 22.04 8.64
N ASP A 89 -3.22 20.86 9.26
CA ASP A 89 -3.18 19.59 8.53
C ASP A 89 -4.36 19.48 7.55
N GLU A 90 -5.58 19.85 7.96
CA GLU A 90 -6.73 19.85 7.04
C GLU A 90 -6.47 20.74 5.81
N HIS A 91 -5.93 21.94 6.03
CA HIS A 91 -5.63 22.87 4.95
C HIS A 91 -4.53 22.33 4.02
N GLU A 92 -3.46 21.77 4.56
CA GLU A 92 -2.37 21.18 3.76
C GLU A 92 -2.84 19.91 3.03
N MET A 93 -3.63 19.04 3.69
CA MET A 93 -4.26 17.88 3.07
C MET A 93 -5.16 18.29 1.89
N GLN A 94 -5.86 19.42 2.00
CA GLN A 94 -6.67 19.96 0.91
C GLN A 94 -5.79 20.37 -0.28
N GLN A 95 -4.70 21.10 -0.05
CA GLN A 95 -3.77 21.50 -1.12
C GLN A 95 -3.14 20.27 -1.80
N GLU A 96 -2.67 19.30 -1.01
CA GLU A 96 -2.09 18.07 -1.55
C GLU A 96 -3.12 17.20 -2.26
N ALA A 97 -4.39 17.22 -1.86
CA ALA A 97 -5.44 16.50 -2.56
C ALA A 97 -5.73 17.08 -3.96
N GLU A 98 -5.53 18.38 -4.17
CA GLU A 98 -5.62 18.98 -5.52
C GLU A 98 -4.50 18.47 -6.42
N VAL A 99 -3.27 18.41 -5.90
CA VAL A 99 -2.11 17.82 -6.59
C VAL A 99 -2.36 16.34 -6.89
N GLY A 100 -2.79 15.57 -5.89
CA GLY A 100 -3.11 14.16 -6.01
C GLY A 100 -4.20 13.88 -7.03
N ARG A 101 -5.24 14.73 -7.08
CA ARG A 101 -6.30 14.63 -8.08
C ARG A 101 -5.76 14.84 -9.50
N ALA A 102 -4.89 15.84 -9.71
CA ALA A 102 -4.26 16.07 -11.00
C ALA A 102 -3.38 14.87 -11.44
N CYS A 103 -2.61 14.30 -10.51
CA CYS A 103 -1.83 13.09 -10.75
C CYS A 103 -2.72 11.89 -11.11
N LEU A 104 -3.83 11.70 -10.38
CA LEU A 104 -4.81 10.63 -10.63
C LEU A 104 -5.49 10.78 -12.00
N ASP A 105 -5.84 12.01 -12.38
CA ASP A 105 -6.42 12.30 -13.68
C ASP A 105 -5.44 12.01 -14.83
N ALA A 106 -4.16 12.36 -14.65
CA ALA A 106 -3.10 12.01 -15.59
C ALA A 106 -2.87 10.50 -15.67
N LEU A 107 -2.92 9.80 -14.52
CA LEU A 107 -2.79 8.35 -14.43
C LEU A 107 -3.86 7.64 -15.27
N TYR A 108 -5.14 7.90 -15.01
CA TYR A 108 -6.24 7.28 -15.76
C TYR A 108 -6.26 7.65 -17.25
N LYS A 109 -5.63 8.78 -17.62
CA LYS A 109 -5.54 9.22 -19.01
C LYS A 109 -4.40 8.54 -19.78
N LYS A 110 -3.28 8.22 -19.11
CA LYS A 110 -2.03 7.83 -19.79
C LYS A 110 -1.48 6.47 -19.39
N ALA A 111 -1.73 6.00 -18.17
CA ALA A 111 -1.17 4.75 -17.67
C ALA A 111 -1.95 3.54 -18.19
N CYS A 112 -1.22 2.48 -18.53
CA CYS A 112 -1.82 1.23 -18.99
C CYS A 112 -2.07 0.31 -17.79
N ALA A 113 -3.30 -0.17 -17.66
CA ALA A 113 -3.70 -1.04 -16.54
C ALA A 113 -3.49 -2.54 -16.79
N LYS A 114 -3.45 -2.99 -18.05
CA LYS A 114 -3.23 -4.40 -18.40
C LYS A 114 -2.23 -4.50 -19.56
N PRO A 115 -1.40 -5.56 -19.61
CA PRO A 115 -0.59 -5.87 -20.80
C PRO A 115 -1.49 -6.27 -21.98
N GLY A 116 -1.40 -5.59 -23.14
CA GLY A 116 -1.96 -6.11 -24.39
C GLY A 116 -2.34 -5.08 -25.47
N ASN A 117 -2.35 -5.54 -26.74
CA ASN A 117 -2.66 -4.75 -27.95
C ASN A 117 -4.12 -4.25 -28.07
N LYS A 118 -5.05 -4.72 -27.22
CA LYS A 118 -6.44 -4.24 -27.16
C LYS A 118 -6.62 -3.02 -26.22
N SER A 119 -5.52 -2.56 -25.63
CA SER A 119 -5.39 -1.44 -24.69
C SER A 119 -6.07 -0.13 -25.12
N LYS A 120 -6.33 0.12 -26.40
CA LYS A 120 -6.92 1.41 -26.80
C LYS A 120 -8.40 1.60 -26.41
N GLU A 121 -9.17 0.54 -26.21
CA GLU A 121 -10.61 0.64 -25.94
C GLU A 121 -10.98 0.46 -24.45
N GLU A 122 -10.23 -0.36 -23.69
CA GLU A 122 -10.53 -0.64 -22.27
C GLU A 122 -9.95 0.39 -21.28
N HIS A 123 -9.01 1.25 -21.70
CA HIS A 123 -8.37 2.26 -20.83
C HIS A 123 -9.24 3.50 -20.53
N LYS A 124 -10.51 3.52 -20.95
CA LYS A 124 -11.37 4.73 -20.87
C LYS A 124 -12.56 4.61 -19.93
N THR A 125 -12.64 3.56 -19.13
CA THR A 125 -13.70 3.43 -18.13
C THR A 125 -13.15 3.81 -16.75
N SER A 126 -13.94 4.53 -15.96
CA SER A 126 -13.66 4.79 -14.54
C SER A 126 -13.62 3.53 -13.68
N LYS A 127 -13.83 2.34 -14.28
CA LYS A 127 -13.88 1.03 -13.62
C LYS A 127 -12.52 0.33 -13.54
N VAL A 128 -11.48 0.87 -14.19
CA VAL A 128 -10.15 0.24 -14.21
C VAL A 128 -9.45 0.40 -12.86
N ARG A 129 -9.02 -0.73 -12.25
CA ARG A 129 -8.24 -0.74 -11.00
C ARG A 129 -6.74 -0.73 -11.28
N TYR A 130 -6.03 0.17 -10.60
CA TYR A 130 -4.57 0.26 -10.61
C TYR A 130 -4.02 -0.17 -9.24
N ASN A 131 -3.49 -1.38 -9.11
CA ASN A 131 -2.77 -1.90 -7.96
C ASN A 131 -1.26 -1.62 -8.13
N PHE A 132 -0.75 -0.65 -7.39
CA PHE A 132 0.67 -0.32 -7.36
C PHE A 132 1.39 -1.03 -6.22
N GLY A 133 2.66 -1.39 -6.42
CA GLY A 133 3.51 -2.02 -5.40
C GLY A 133 3.79 -3.49 -5.69
N GLY A 134 3.99 -4.27 -4.63
CA GLY A 134 4.24 -5.71 -4.69
C GLY A 134 2.95 -6.49 -4.82
N VAL A 135 2.94 -7.53 -5.65
CA VAL A 135 1.83 -8.47 -5.85
C VAL A 135 2.35 -9.88 -6.02
N TYR A 136 1.49 -10.89 -5.84
CA TYR A 136 1.79 -12.26 -6.28
C TYR A 136 1.25 -12.48 -7.69
N VAL A 137 2.08 -13.04 -8.57
CA VAL A 137 1.66 -13.55 -9.89
C VAL A 137 2.15 -14.98 -9.98
N ASP A 138 1.24 -15.93 -10.16
CA ASP A 138 1.56 -17.37 -10.22
C ASP A 138 2.40 -17.85 -9.01
N ASN A 139 2.06 -17.43 -7.79
CA ASN A 139 2.76 -17.71 -6.52
C ASN A 139 4.16 -17.11 -6.35
N ASP A 140 4.60 -16.26 -7.27
CA ASP A 140 5.87 -15.55 -7.20
C ASP A 140 5.65 -14.06 -6.83
N PRO A 141 6.51 -13.49 -5.97
CA PRO A 141 6.46 -12.07 -5.62
C PRO A 141 7.01 -11.20 -6.77
N TYR A 142 6.19 -10.27 -7.27
CA TYR A 142 6.59 -9.34 -8.34
C TYR A 142 6.22 -7.88 -8.02
N LEU A 143 6.96 -6.96 -8.64
CA LEU A 143 6.48 -5.59 -8.78
C LEU A 143 5.36 -5.58 -9.83
N SER A 144 4.21 -4.99 -9.50
CA SER A 144 3.05 -5.03 -10.39
C SER A 144 3.38 -4.43 -11.78
N PHE A 145 2.81 -5.03 -12.83
CA PHE A 145 3.00 -4.51 -14.20
C PHE A 145 2.53 -3.06 -14.33
N GLN A 146 1.53 -2.68 -13.55
CA GLN A 146 0.98 -1.33 -13.48
C GLN A 146 1.95 -0.34 -12.83
N THR A 147 2.78 -0.79 -11.87
CA THR A 147 3.89 0.03 -11.36
C THR A 147 5.04 0.10 -12.36
N ALA A 148 5.41 -1.01 -12.98
CA ALA A 148 6.56 -1.07 -13.88
C ALA A 148 6.32 -0.33 -15.22
N GLN A 149 5.08 -0.35 -15.73
CA GLN A 149 4.67 0.22 -17.03
C GLN A 149 5.61 -0.22 -18.18
N ASP A 150 6.08 -1.46 -18.16
CA ASP A 150 7.04 -2.00 -19.12
C ASP A 150 6.41 -3.08 -20.00
N TYR A 151 5.55 -2.63 -20.92
CA TYR A 151 4.79 -3.52 -21.79
C TYR A 151 5.46 -3.64 -23.16
N ASN A 152 5.84 -4.86 -23.55
CA ASN A 152 6.50 -5.14 -24.84
C ASN A 152 5.63 -4.81 -26.06
N ASP A 153 4.31 -4.86 -25.90
CA ASP A 153 3.34 -4.62 -26.98
C ASP A 153 2.90 -3.15 -27.10
N VAL A 154 3.52 -2.23 -26.34
CA VAL A 154 3.18 -0.82 -26.31
C VAL A 154 4.35 0.02 -26.82
N ASP A 155 4.04 1.11 -27.54
CA ASP A 155 5.04 2.04 -28.05
C ASP A 155 5.93 2.59 -26.92
N ARG A 156 7.25 2.66 -27.15
CA ARG A 156 8.23 3.12 -26.15
C ARG A 156 7.93 4.52 -25.62
N SER A 157 7.43 5.43 -26.46
CA SER A 157 7.06 6.79 -26.06
C SER A 157 5.85 6.78 -25.12
N VAL A 158 4.85 5.93 -25.41
CA VAL A 158 3.67 5.72 -24.56
C VAL A 158 4.07 5.12 -23.21
N ASN A 159 4.94 4.09 -23.21
CA ASN A 159 5.49 3.53 -21.97
C ASN A 159 6.26 4.60 -21.17
N LYS A 160 7.02 5.49 -21.82
CA LYS A 160 7.74 6.57 -21.15
C LYS A 160 6.78 7.58 -20.48
N GLU A 161 5.72 7.99 -21.18
CA GLU A 161 4.71 8.88 -20.62
C GLU A 161 3.93 8.23 -19.47
N ALA A 162 3.55 6.96 -19.64
CA ALA A 162 2.88 6.18 -18.61
C ALA A 162 3.74 6.02 -17.35
N LYS A 163 5.03 5.69 -17.51
CA LYS A 163 6.01 5.64 -16.42
C LYS A 163 6.08 6.98 -15.69
N ALA A 164 6.12 8.10 -16.41
CA ALA A 164 6.21 9.42 -15.80
C ALA A 164 4.99 9.75 -14.92
N VAL A 165 3.77 9.44 -15.37
CA VAL A 165 2.57 9.71 -14.56
C VAL A 165 2.43 8.76 -13.37
N VAL A 166 2.85 7.50 -13.51
CA VAL A 166 2.90 6.53 -12.40
C VAL A 166 3.90 7.00 -11.35
N VAL A 167 5.12 7.39 -11.76
CA VAL A 167 6.14 7.92 -10.85
C VAL A 167 5.64 9.16 -10.11
N ALA A 168 5.00 10.10 -10.82
CA ALA A 168 4.45 11.31 -10.20
C ALA A 168 3.38 10.97 -9.15
N PHE A 169 2.46 10.04 -9.45
CA PHE A 169 1.43 9.61 -8.51
C PHE A 169 2.03 8.89 -7.29
N CYS A 170 2.96 7.94 -7.51
CA CYS A 170 3.62 7.23 -6.42
C CYS A 170 4.41 8.18 -5.51
N ALA A 171 5.13 9.14 -6.07
CA ALA A 171 5.92 10.11 -5.32
C ALA A 171 5.02 11.04 -4.48
N TRP A 172 3.95 11.58 -5.07
CA TRP A 172 2.95 12.35 -4.35
C TRP A 172 2.35 11.52 -3.21
N PHE A 173 1.94 10.28 -3.50
CA PHE A 173 1.27 9.45 -2.49
C PHE A 173 2.20 9.07 -1.34
N TYR A 174 3.46 8.77 -1.64
CA TYR A 174 4.47 8.51 -0.61
C TYR A 174 4.63 9.72 0.32
N TYR A 175 4.73 10.94 -0.24
CA TYR A 175 4.79 12.17 0.53
C TYR A 175 3.55 12.38 1.39
N TYR A 176 2.36 12.29 0.80
CA TYR A 176 1.08 12.44 1.51
C TYR A 176 0.97 11.45 2.68
N PHE A 177 1.34 10.18 2.44
CA PHE A 177 1.30 9.15 3.45
C PHE A 177 2.27 9.44 4.61
N ASP A 178 3.51 9.82 4.29
CA ASP A 178 4.54 10.10 5.30
C ASP A 178 4.20 11.33 6.15
N GLN A 179 3.58 12.36 5.56
CA GLN A 179 3.19 13.58 6.27
C GLN A 179 1.95 13.39 7.15
N PHE A 180 0.88 12.79 6.63
CA PHE A 180 -0.42 12.83 7.31
C PHE A 180 -0.85 11.50 7.94
N ILE A 181 -0.37 10.38 7.40
CA ILE A 181 -0.83 9.05 7.82
C ILE A 181 0.14 8.38 8.78
N ARG A 182 1.43 8.43 8.46
CA ARG A 182 2.48 7.86 9.31
C ARG A 182 2.46 8.42 10.74
N PRO A 183 2.20 9.72 11.00
CA PRO A 183 2.09 10.21 12.38
C PRO A 183 0.99 9.53 13.19
N LEU A 184 -0.10 9.08 12.56
CA LEU A 184 -1.14 8.29 13.25
C LEU A 184 -0.60 6.93 13.75
N ILE A 185 0.40 6.37 13.06
CA ILE A 185 1.00 5.07 13.37
C ILE A 185 2.19 5.21 14.33
N ASP A 186 2.99 6.26 14.18
CA ASP A 186 4.22 6.46 14.96
C ASP A 186 3.95 7.16 16.30
N ASN A 187 2.95 8.05 16.37
CA ASN A 187 2.64 8.79 17.58
C ASN A 187 1.68 8.02 18.51
N ASN A 188 2.13 7.68 19.72
CA ASN A 188 1.31 6.99 20.72
C ASN A 188 0.09 7.79 21.18
N SER A 189 0.06 9.12 20.99
CA SER A 189 -1.09 9.96 21.34
C SER A 189 -2.15 10.07 20.24
N SER A 190 -2.00 9.36 19.11
CA SER A 190 -2.96 9.40 17.99
C SER A 190 -4.27 8.63 18.24
N ASN A 191 -4.42 7.96 19.38
CA ASN A 191 -5.55 7.08 19.70
C ASN A 191 -5.76 5.87 18.75
N LEU A 192 -4.81 5.63 17.81
CA LEU A 192 -4.76 4.37 17.08
C LEU A 192 -4.58 3.21 18.06
N SER A 193 -5.46 2.21 17.95
CA SER A 193 -5.51 1.07 18.84
C SER A 193 -4.18 0.34 18.88
N SER A 194 -3.85 -0.21 20.06
CA SER A 194 -2.63 -1.01 20.23
C SER A 194 -2.61 -2.23 19.32
N GLN A 195 -3.77 -2.83 19.02
CA GLN A 195 -3.92 -3.93 18.07
C GLN A 195 -3.40 -3.53 16.68
N PHE A 196 -3.97 -2.49 16.06
CA PHE A 196 -3.52 -2.03 14.74
C PHE A 196 -2.07 -1.56 14.74
N ARG A 197 -1.67 -0.80 15.77
CA ARG A 197 -0.30 -0.29 15.86
C ARG A 197 0.73 -1.43 15.95
N THR A 198 0.44 -2.47 16.72
CA THR A 198 1.34 -3.62 16.88
C THR A 198 1.56 -4.34 15.55
N GLU A 199 0.48 -4.62 14.82
CA GLU A 199 0.56 -5.27 13.50
C GLU A 199 1.32 -4.41 12.49
N LEU A 200 1.05 -3.10 12.43
CA LEU A 200 1.74 -2.18 11.51
C LEU A 200 3.24 -2.04 11.82
N VAL A 201 3.61 -1.97 13.11
CA VAL A 201 5.01 -1.93 13.54
C VAL A 201 5.71 -3.25 13.23
N GLU A 202 5.04 -4.38 13.43
CA GLU A 202 5.58 -5.70 13.10
C GLU A 202 5.82 -5.84 11.59
N ARG A 203 4.88 -5.37 10.76
CA ARG A 203 5.08 -5.28 9.29
C ARG A 203 6.30 -4.49 8.93
N ALA A 204 6.43 -3.27 9.45
CA ALA A 204 7.56 -2.40 9.15
C ALA A 204 8.90 -3.03 9.57
N ARG A 205 8.93 -3.79 10.67
CA ARG A 205 10.16 -4.38 11.23
C ARG A 205 10.52 -5.75 10.68
N ARG A 206 9.54 -6.57 10.32
CA ARG A 206 9.78 -8.00 10.01
C ARG A 206 9.26 -8.46 8.65
N HIS A 207 8.10 -7.95 8.21
CA HIS A 207 7.48 -8.44 6.98
C HIS A 207 7.97 -7.63 5.77
N PHE A 208 7.86 -6.30 5.81
CA PHE A 208 8.27 -5.44 4.69
C PHE A 208 9.75 -5.60 4.30
N PRO A 209 10.72 -5.69 5.23
CA PRO A 209 12.11 -5.97 4.86
C PRO A 209 12.25 -7.26 4.04
N TRP A 210 11.57 -8.33 4.45
CA TRP A 210 11.55 -9.59 3.72
C TRP A 210 10.97 -9.42 2.30
N VAL A 211 9.87 -8.69 2.14
CA VAL A 211 9.29 -8.42 0.81
C VAL A 211 10.28 -7.66 -0.08
N THR A 212 10.96 -6.65 0.47
CA THR A 212 11.91 -5.83 -0.30
C THR A 212 13.19 -6.58 -0.68
N GLU A 213 13.52 -7.68 0.00
CA GLU A 213 14.58 -8.61 -0.44
C GLU A 213 14.20 -9.39 -1.71
N HIS A 214 12.90 -9.64 -1.93
CA HIS A 214 12.38 -10.45 -3.04
C HIS A 214 11.82 -9.59 -4.18
N ILE A 215 11.36 -8.37 -3.89
CA ILE A 215 10.84 -7.42 -4.88
C ILE A 215 11.77 -6.20 -4.92
N PRO A 216 12.75 -6.17 -5.85
CA PRO A 216 13.67 -5.06 -5.98
C PRO A 216 12.92 -3.73 -6.15
N ARG A 217 13.42 -2.67 -5.49
CA ARG A 217 12.94 -1.28 -5.57
C ARG A 217 11.59 -1.00 -4.89
N LEU A 218 10.93 -2.00 -4.30
CA LEU A 218 9.67 -1.78 -3.59
C LEU A 218 9.82 -0.78 -2.43
N SER A 219 10.96 -0.81 -1.73
CA SER A 219 11.26 0.11 -0.61
C SER A 219 11.32 1.58 -1.00
N GLY A 220 11.57 1.90 -2.28
CA GLY A 220 11.54 3.26 -2.80
C GLY A 220 10.15 3.71 -3.28
N LEU A 221 9.16 2.82 -3.25
CA LEU A 221 7.82 3.05 -3.79
C LEU A 221 6.74 3.01 -2.71
N CYS A 222 6.84 2.07 -1.77
CA CYS A 222 5.84 1.87 -0.72
C CYS A 222 6.40 2.21 0.66
N SER A 223 5.55 2.75 1.52
CA SER A 223 5.85 2.84 2.95
C SER A 223 5.88 1.43 3.57
N PRO A 224 6.67 1.18 4.63
CA PRO A 224 6.77 -0.15 5.25
C PRO A 224 5.48 -0.73 5.85
N PHE A 225 4.38 0.04 5.86
CA PHE A 225 3.09 -0.33 6.43
C PHE A 225 2.14 -1.02 5.44
N TYR A 226 2.41 -0.93 4.14
CA TYR A 226 1.64 -1.56 3.07
C TYR A 226 2.57 -2.11 1.98
N SER A 227 2.16 -3.17 1.31
CA SER A 227 2.88 -3.71 0.13
C SER A 227 2.30 -3.18 -1.17
N THR A 228 1.01 -2.81 -1.14
CA THR A 228 0.21 -2.52 -2.31
C THR A 228 -0.72 -1.36 -2.00
N PHE A 229 -0.94 -0.48 -2.97
CA PHE A 229 -1.94 0.57 -2.86
C PHE A 229 -2.68 0.80 -4.18
N THR A 230 -3.97 1.14 -4.07
CA THR A 230 -4.91 1.16 -5.18
C THR A 230 -5.72 2.45 -5.16
N PRO A 231 -5.42 3.42 -6.04
CA PRO A 231 -6.29 4.56 -6.22
C PRO A 231 -7.53 4.24 -7.05
N SER A 232 -8.67 4.79 -6.64
CA SER A 232 -9.98 4.62 -7.27
C SER A 232 -10.64 5.96 -7.51
N LYS A 233 -11.27 6.11 -8.68
CA LYS A 233 -12.15 7.25 -9.00
C LYS A 233 -13.60 6.89 -8.73
N GLY A 234 -14.30 7.77 -8.05
CA GLY A 234 -15.70 7.64 -7.72
C GLY A 234 -15.98 6.63 -6.61
N PHE A 235 -17.07 5.90 -6.78
CA PHE A 235 -17.51 4.82 -5.90
C PHE A 235 -17.37 3.50 -6.65
N ASP A 236 -17.25 2.40 -5.90
CA ASP A 236 -17.21 1.09 -6.53
C ASP A 236 -18.44 0.92 -7.41
N PRO A 237 -18.29 0.54 -8.69
CA PRO A 237 -19.43 0.12 -9.48
C PRO A 237 -19.98 -1.10 -8.76
N GLY A 238 -21.12 -0.95 -8.08
CA GLY A 238 -21.79 -2.08 -7.44
C GLY A 238 -21.91 -3.23 -8.44
N GLU A 239 -21.82 -4.46 -7.95
CA GLU A 239 -21.83 -5.80 -8.59
C GLU A 239 -22.67 -5.97 -9.88
N GLU A 240 -22.49 -5.10 -10.87
CA GLU A 240 -23.05 -5.19 -12.20
C GLU A 240 -21.90 -5.52 -13.14
N GLU A 241 -21.88 -6.82 -13.46
CA GLU A 241 -21.22 -7.47 -14.59
C GLU A 241 -19.75 -7.83 -14.37
N GLY A 242 -19.52 -9.03 -13.85
CA GLY A 242 -19.00 -10.10 -14.71
C GLY A 242 -17.49 -10.19 -14.93
N ASP A 243 -16.68 -9.32 -14.32
CA ASP A 243 -15.23 -9.50 -14.26
C ASP A 243 -14.83 -10.05 -12.88
N ASP A 244 -15.46 -11.16 -12.50
CA ASP A 244 -14.76 -12.20 -11.75
C ASP A 244 -13.66 -12.72 -12.69
N ASP A 245 -12.55 -11.98 -12.79
CA ASP A 245 -11.28 -12.50 -13.30
C ASP A 245 -10.80 -13.51 -12.24
N GLY A 246 -11.50 -14.65 -12.19
CA GLY A 246 -11.38 -15.87 -11.37
C GLY A 246 -10.05 -16.13 -10.70
N ASN A 247 -9.64 -15.25 -9.80
CA ASN A 247 -8.57 -15.48 -8.84
C ASN A 247 -9.13 -15.54 -7.41
N ASP A 248 -10.37 -16.03 -7.30
CA ASP A 248 -10.91 -16.64 -6.09
C ASP A 248 -10.16 -17.97 -5.87
N GLY A 249 -8.98 -17.94 -5.26
CA GLY A 249 -8.28 -19.20 -4.94
C GLY A 249 -6.93 -19.11 -4.26
N ASP A 250 -6.13 -18.07 -4.49
CA ASP A 250 -4.80 -18.00 -3.87
C ASP A 250 -4.86 -17.09 -2.64
N GLY A 251 -4.83 -17.70 -1.45
CA GLY A 251 -4.78 -17.01 -0.15
C GLY A 251 -3.63 -15.99 -0.03
N ASP A 252 -2.69 -16.02 -0.96
CA ASP A 252 -1.53 -15.14 -1.07
C ASP A 252 -1.91 -13.69 -1.41
N ASN A 253 -2.97 -13.50 -2.19
CA ASN A 253 -3.50 -12.18 -2.57
C ASN A 253 -4.59 -11.67 -1.61
N GLU A 254 -4.91 -12.42 -0.55
CA GLU A 254 -5.75 -11.90 0.52
C GLU A 254 -5.07 -10.73 1.23
N GLU A 255 -5.86 -9.85 1.83
CA GLU A 255 -5.33 -8.70 2.57
C GLU A 255 -5.11 -9.04 4.04
N SER A 256 -3.93 -8.72 4.55
CA SER A 256 -3.62 -8.74 5.96
C SER A 256 -4.22 -7.56 6.70
N SER A 257 -4.64 -7.78 7.94
CA SER A 257 -5.15 -6.75 8.84
C SER A 257 -4.05 -6.01 9.62
N PRO A 258 -4.10 -4.66 9.74
CA PRO A 258 -5.11 -3.76 9.16
C PRO A 258 -4.80 -3.32 7.70
N SER A 259 -5.84 -3.00 6.93
CA SER A 259 -5.77 -2.19 5.70
C SER A 259 -6.10 -0.72 6.01
N ILE A 260 -5.70 0.19 5.12
CA ILE A 260 -5.87 1.64 5.28
C ILE A 260 -6.65 2.20 4.09
N LEU A 261 -7.73 2.94 4.32
CA LEU A 261 -8.49 3.62 3.29
C LEU A 261 -8.46 5.14 3.51
N LEU A 262 -8.15 5.88 2.46
CA LEU A 262 -8.09 7.34 2.43
C LEU A 262 -9.21 7.87 1.54
N ASN A 263 -10.04 8.77 2.06
CA ASN A 263 -11.19 9.33 1.34
C ASN A 263 -10.92 10.76 0.87
N PHE A 264 -11.21 11.07 -0.39
CA PHE A 264 -10.98 12.40 -0.96
C PHE A 264 -12.15 12.89 -1.80
N GLY A 265 -12.22 14.22 -1.97
CA GLY A 265 -13.11 14.92 -2.89
C GLY A 265 -14.57 15.01 -2.43
N GLN A 266 -15.16 13.91 -1.97
CA GLN A 266 -16.57 13.86 -1.62
C GLN A 266 -16.84 13.06 -0.33
N HIS A 267 -17.94 13.40 0.35
CA HIS A 267 -18.50 12.60 1.42
C HIS A 267 -18.94 11.22 0.89
N ALA A 268 -18.75 10.20 1.70
CA ALA A 268 -19.16 8.82 1.41
C ALA A 268 -19.85 8.19 2.62
N LEU A 269 -20.64 7.16 2.38
CA LEU A 269 -20.99 6.18 3.41
C LEU A 269 -20.18 4.92 3.12
N LEU A 270 -19.50 4.41 4.13
CA LEU A 270 -18.83 3.12 4.06
C LEU A 270 -19.73 2.10 4.76
N GLU A 271 -20.33 1.21 3.99
CA GLU A 271 -21.31 0.22 4.44
C GLU A 271 -20.63 -1.08 4.91
N PHE A 272 -21.19 -1.67 5.97
CA PHE A 272 -20.73 -2.89 6.63
C PHE A 272 -21.85 -3.92 6.54
N VAL A 273 -21.93 -4.63 5.42
CA VAL A 273 -23.07 -5.51 5.10
C VAL A 273 -23.35 -6.53 6.21
N GLY A 274 -22.31 -7.12 6.82
CA GLY A 274 -22.44 -8.09 7.90
C GLY A 274 -22.95 -7.54 9.24
N TYR A 275 -22.95 -6.22 9.42
CA TYR A 275 -23.37 -5.54 10.67
C TYR A 275 -24.58 -4.62 10.47
N ASN A 276 -25.07 -4.47 9.24
CA ASN A 276 -26.17 -3.57 8.88
C ASN A 276 -25.98 -2.15 9.45
N CYS A 277 -24.77 -1.61 9.28
CA CYS A 277 -24.41 -0.26 9.65
C CYS A 277 -23.50 0.38 8.60
N SER A 278 -23.32 1.69 8.70
CA SER A 278 -22.38 2.45 7.90
C SER A 278 -21.62 3.46 8.75
N ILE A 279 -20.43 3.84 8.33
CA ILE A 279 -19.77 5.05 8.84
C ILE A 279 -19.82 6.12 7.76
N GLU A 280 -20.09 7.36 8.15
CA GLU A 280 -19.99 8.48 7.24
C GLU A 280 -18.53 8.96 7.18
N LEU A 281 -18.01 9.08 5.96
CA LEU A 281 -16.70 9.58 5.65
C LEU A 281 -16.78 11.00 5.07
N GLN A 282 -15.98 11.91 5.60
CA GLN A 282 -15.69 13.21 5.00
C GLN A 282 -14.39 13.14 4.16
N PRO A 283 -14.14 14.10 3.26
CA PRO A 283 -12.84 14.25 2.64
C PRO A 283 -11.73 14.32 3.70
N PHE A 284 -10.56 13.78 3.38
CA PHE A 284 -9.35 13.74 4.22
C PHE A 284 -9.43 12.82 5.43
N GLU A 285 -10.56 12.13 5.65
CA GLU A 285 -10.64 11.12 6.69
C GLU A 285 -9.91 9.83 6.29
N VAL A 286 -9.31 9.21 7.31
CA VAL A 286 -8.48 8.01 7.22
C VAL A 286 -9.16 6.88 7.97
N VAL A 287 -9.19 5.68 7.39
CA VAL A 287 -9.82 4.51 7.99
C VAL A 287 -8.80 3.37 8.07
N PHE A 288 -8.55 2.87 9.28
CA PHE A 288 -7.82 1.63 9.52
C PHE A 288 -8.82 0.52 9.81
N TYR A 289 -8.71 -0.64 9.17
CA TYR A 289 -9.73 -1.68 9.33
C TYR A 289 -9.21 -3.11 9.09
N CYS A 290 -9.98 -4.10 9.54
CA CYS A 290 -9.68 -5.53 9.38
C CYS A 290 -10.36 -6.14 8.13
N PRO A 291 -9.72 -6.20 6.95
CA PRO A 291 -10.31 -6.77 5.72
C PRO A 291 -10.71 -8.26 5.82
N ASP A 292 -10.13 -9.01 6.78
CA ASP A 292 -10.47 -10.40 7.09
C ASP A 292 -11.76 -10.52 7.93
N LYS A 293 -12.11 -9.49 8.70
CA LYS A 293 -13.28 -9.48 9.60
C LYS A 293 -14.47 -8.72 9.03
N ILE A 294 -14.23 -7.71 8.19
CA ILE A 294 -15.27 -6.86 7.62
C ILE A 294 -15.08 -6.70 6.10
N LYS A 295 -16.19 -6.73 5.37
CA LYS A 295 -16.27 -6.31 3.97
C LYS A 295 -16.90 -4.94 3.90
N LEU A 296 -16.23 -4.02 3.22
CA LEU A 296 -16.62 -2.62 3.11
C LEU A 296 -17.12 -2.33 1.71
N LYS A 297 -18.14 -1.47 1.61
CA LYS A 297 -18.61 -0.92 0.35
C LYS A 297 -18.78 0.58 0.48
N ALA A 298 -18.08 1.34 -0.36
CA ALA A 298 -18.27 2.79 -0.40
C ALA A 298 -19.46 3.14 -1.28
N VAL A 299 -20.43 3.88 -0.74
CA VAL A 299 -21.59 4.41 -1.48
C VAL A 299 -21.70 5.92 -1.32
N GLN A 300 -22.34 6.56 -2.29
CA GLN A 300 -22.48 8.01 -2.28
C GLN A 300 -23.37 8.48 -1.13
N HIS A 301 -22.94 9.54 -0.44
CA HIS A 301 -23.71 10.07 0.68
C HIS A 301 -25.08 10.62 0.20
N PRO A 302 -26.20 10.34 0.89
CA PRO A 302 -27.53 10.75 0.47
C PRO A 302 -27.69 12.26 0.26
N LEU A 303 -27.01 13.09 1.06
CA LEU A 303 -27.02 14.54 0.86
C LEU A 303 -26.38 14.93 -0.47
N CYS A 304 -25.30 14.26 -0.87
CA CYS A 304 -24.67 14.55 -2.15
C CYS A 304 -25.51 14.08 -3.34
N VAL A 305 -26.22 12.96 -3.20
CA VAL A 305 -27.20 12.51 -4.20
C VAL A 305 -28.31 13.55 -4.36
N LYS A 306 -28.85 14.04 -3.23
CA LYS A 306 -29.88 15.10 -3.21
C LYS A 306 -29.38 16.38 -3.88
N ASP A 307 -28.13 16.75 -3.62
CA ASP A 307 -27.49 17.94 -4.19
C ASP A 307 -26.96 17.73 -5.62
N ARG A 308 -27.18 16.53 -6.21
CA ARG A 308 -26.75 16.16 -7.57
C ARG A 308 -25.25 16.34 -7.81
N ARG A 309 -24.43 16.09 -6.78
CA ARG A 309 -22.96 16.08 -6.89
C ARG A 309 -22.52 14.91 -7.77
N ASP A 310 -21.56 15.16 -8.65
CA ASP A 310 -21.03 14.13 -9.54
C ASP A 310 -20.28 13.05 -8.72
N PRO A 311 -20.68 11.77 -8.79
CA PRO A 311 -19.97 10.68 -8.13
C PRO A 311 -18.48 10.62 -8.47
N ALA A 312 -18.06 11.08 -9.66
CA ALA A 312 -16.66 11.10 -10.08
C ALA A 312 -15.79 12.15 -9.35
N GLU A 313 -16.40 13.06 -8.58
CA GLU A 313 -15.67 13.98 -7.69
C GLU A 313 -14.97 13.22 -6.57
N ARG A 314 -15.59 12.13 -6.08
CA ARG A 314 -14.93 11.27 -5.10
C ARG A 314 -13.71 10.59 -5.70
N TRP A 315 -12.70 10.40 -4.88
CA TRP A 315 -11.67 9.40 -5.14
C TRP A 315 -11.12 8.89 -3.81
N SER A 316 -10.42 7.76 -3.86
CA SER A 316 -9.82 7.16 -2.67
C SER A 316 -8.50 6.50 -2.99
N VAL A 317 -7.67 6.31 -1.97
CA VAL A 317 -6.50 5.43 -2.04
C VAL A 317 -6.66 4.37 -0.98
N HIS A 318 -6.63 3.11 -1.40
CA HIS A 318 -6.69 1.97 -0.51
C HIS A 318 -5.30 1.33 -0.42
N CYS A 319 -4.76 1.17 0.78
CA CYS A 319 -3.47 0.54 1.03
C CYS A 319 -3.66 -0.76 1.79
N CYS A 320 -3.06 -1.84 1.31
CA CYS A 320 -3.09 -3.13 1.97
C CYS A 320 -1.70 -3.75 2.02
N PHE A 321 -1.54 -4.71 2.93
CA PHE A 321 -0.41 -5.62 2.93
C PHE A 321 -0.94 -6.99 2.53
N LEU A 322 -0.33 -7.64 1.54
CA LEU A 322 -0.82 -8.95 1.12
C LEU A 322 -0.45 -10.04 2.13
N ARG A 323 -1.38 -10.96 2.38
CA ARG A 323 -1.26 -12.03 3.36
C ARG A 323 -0.14 -13.00 3.03
N GLY A 324 0.07 -13.29 1.74
CA GLY A 324 1.21 -14.10 1.29
C GLY A 324 2.55 -13.51 1.72
N PHE A 325 2.70 -12.17 1.69
CA PHE A 325 3.92 -11.51 2.14
C PHE A 325 4.11 -11.57 3.65
N GLU A 326 3.03 -11.52 4.42
CA GLU A 326 3.10 -11.68 5.88
C GLU A 326 3.53 -13.10 6.25
N LEU A 327 2.92 -14.08 5.58
CA LEU A 327 3.19 -15.52 5.74
C LEU A 327 4.50 -15.97 5.08
N ARG A 328 5.12 -15.09 4.27
CA ARG A 328 6.37 -15.36 3.53
C ARG A 328 6.23 -16.55 2.58
N HIS A 329 5.10 -16.62 1.89
CA HIS A 329 4.87 -17.64 0.88
C HIS A 329 5.90 -17.47 -0.24
N LEU A 330 6.55 -18.58 -0.56
CA LEU A 330 7.50 -18.72 -1.64
C LEU A 330 6.97 -19.81 -2.58
N PRO A 331 7.29 -19.72 -3.89
CA PRO A 331 7.03 -20.82 -4.80
C PRO A 331 7.70 -22.11 -4.30
N ASP A 332 7.02 -23.26 -4.42
CA ASP A 332 7.52 -24.57 -3.98
C ASP A 332 8.92 -24.92 -4.52
N ASP A 333 9.24 -24.43 -5.73
CA ASP A 333 10.52 -24.65 -6.41
C ASP A 333 11.71 -23.94 -5.71
N GLU A 334 11.46 -22.90 -4.90
CA GLU A 334 12.49 -22.21 -4.14
C GLU A 334 12.86 -22.88 -2.82
N VAL A 335 12.06 -23.83 -2.29
CA VAL A 335 12.51 -24.60 -1.10
C VAL A 335 13.80 -25.34 -1.42
N HIS A 336 13.92 -25.91 -2.63
CA HIS A 336 15.15 -26.53 -3.10
C HIS A 336 16.30 -25.53 -3.23
N ALA A 337 16.05 -24.33 -3.78
CA ALA A 337 17.07 -23.28 -3.92
C ALA A 337 17.52 -22.72 -2.55
N LEU A 338 16.59 -22.57 -1.61
CA LEU A 338 16.83 -22.15 -0.22
C LEU A 338 17.57 -23.22 0.58
N VAL A 339 17.24 -24.50 0.39
CA VAL A 339 18.00 -25.63 0.95
C VAL A 339 19.44 -25.61 0.43
N GLU A 340 19.66 -25.35 -0.86
CA GLU A 340 21.01 -25.23 -1.43
C GLU A 340 21.76 -23.99 -0.89
N LYS A 341 21.08 -22.85 -0.72
CA LYS A 341 21.65 -21.64 -0.11
C LYS A 341 21.99 -21.88 1.38
N ALA A 342 21.14 -22.61 2.11
CA ALA A 342 21.36 -22.99 3.51
C ALA A 342 22.52 -23.99 3.65
N LYS A 343 22.61 -25.01 2.77
CA LYS A 343 23.75 -25.94 2.70
C LYS A 343 25.06 -25.20 2.47
N ARG A 344 25.10 -24.22 1.55
CA ARG A 344 26.30 -23.40 1.30
C ARG A 344 26.70 -22.56 2.52
N ARG A 345 25.75 -22.01 3.28
CA ARG A 345 26.02 -21.30 4.55
C ARG A 345 26.56 -22.24 5.63
N HIS A 346 26.03 -23.47 5.73
CA HIS A 346 26.54 -24.48 6.66
C HIS A 346 27.93 -24.98 6.29
N ALA A 347 28.21 -25.22 5.01
CA ALA A 347 29.55 -25.60 4.54
C ALA A 347 30.60 -24.51 4.84
N ARG A 348 30.22 -23.22 4.72
CA ARG A 348 31.08 -22.09 5.09
C ARG A 348 31.33 -21.99 6.60
N ARG A 349 30.38 -22.40 7.45
CA ARG A 349 30.59 -22.51 8.90
C ARG A 349 31.41 -23.73 9.30
N GLY A 350 31.24 -24.87 8.62
CA GLY A 350 32.01 -26.09 8.87
C GLY A 350 33.45 -26.08 8.35
N GLY A 351 33.82 -25.11 7.51
CA GLY A 351 35.17 -24.94 6.98
C GLY A 351 36.14 -24.22 7.93
N LEU A 352 35.65 -23.59 9.00
CA LEU A 352 36.49 -22.88 9.98
C LEU A 352 36.91 -23.76 11.18
N ASP A 353 36.33 -24.96 11.35
CA ASP A 353 36.60 -25.86 12.47
C ASP A 353 37.41 -27.12 12.09
N ARG A 354 37.96 -27.19 10.87
CA ARG A 354 38.73 -28.35 10.38
C ARG A 354 40.22 -28.08 10.18
N GLY A 355 40.76 -27.13 10.93
CA GLY A 355 42.18 -26.78 10.98
C GLY A 355 42.83 -27.04 12.35
N SER A 356 42.45 -28.12 13.05
CA SER A 356 43.20 -28.61 14.22
C SER A 356 42.82 -30.06 14.54
N SER A 357 43.40 -31.02 13.82
CA SER A 357 43.71 -32.31 14.45
C SER A 357 44.68 -33.15 13.62
N SER A 358 45.78 -33.48 14.28
CA SER A 358 46.65 -34.65 14.10
C SER A 358 47.45 -34.79 12.80
N THR A 359 48.77 -34.60 12.92
CA THR A 359 49.69 -35.71 12.65
C THR A 359 50.88 -35.65 13.62
N ILE A 360 51.03 -36.74 14.37
CA ILE A 360 52.10 -37.05 15.32
C ILE A 360 52.94 -38.17 14.69
N LYS A 361 54.27 -38.11 14.93
CA LYS A 361 55.40 -39.02 14.57
C LYS A 361 56.00 -38.76 13.19
N GLN A 362 57.32 -38.75 12.99
CA GLN A 362 58.51 -39.01 13.83
C GLN A 362 59.69 -38.55 12.97
N GLU A 363 60.66 -37.83 13.52
CA GLU A 363 62.09 -37.98 13.20
C GLU A 363 62.91 -37.17 14.21
N GLU A 364 64.00 -37.79 14.63
CA GLU A 364 64.84 -37.52 15.79
C GLU A 364 65.94 -36.49 15.52
N GLU A 365 66.48 -35.95 16.62
CA GLU A 365 67.83 -35.38 16.80
C GLU A 365 68.13 -34.06 16.03
N ASP A 366 68.69 -32.99 16.61
CA ASP A 366 69.61 -32.91 17.74
C ASP A 366 69.81 -31.45 18.21
N GLU A 367 70.30 -31.34 19.46
CA GLU A 367 71.05 -30.23 20.08
C GLU A 367 70.38 -28.88 20.51
N SER A 368 70.23 -28.81 21.85
CA SER A 368 70.49 -27.70 22.78
C SER A 368 71.00 -26.35 22.26
N PHE A 369 70.45 -25.23 22.76
CA PHE A 369 71.16 -24.30 23.66
C PHE A 369 70.24 -23.21 24.26
N VAL A 370 70.70 -22.63 25.37
CA VAL A 370 70.03 -21.76 26.35
C VAL A 370 70.28 -20.27 26.07
N HIS A 371 69.44 -19.41 26.66
CA HIS A 371 69.50 -17.93 26.78
C HIS A 371 69.03 -17.14 25.54
N GLY A 372 68.40 -15.98 25.65
CA GLY A 372 68.21 -15.05 26.75
C GLY A 372 67.61 -13.75 26.20
N ALA A 373 67.37 -12.81 27.09
CA ALA A 373 66.56 -11.61 26.90
C ALA A 373 67.04 -10.59 25.85
N SER A 374 66.09 -9.71 25.53
CA SER A 374 66.24 -8.25 25.50
C SER A 374 66.56 -7.54 24.17
N SER A 375 65.70 -6.53 23.95
CA SER A 375 65.98 -5.14 23.56
C SER A 375 66.29 -4.76 22.10
N THR A 376 65.62 -3.65 21.75
CA THR A 376 66.08 -2.52 20.90
C THR A 376 66.21 -2.84 19.41
N HIS A 377 65.92 -1.94 18.46
CA HIS A 377 65.86 -0.49 18.45
C HIS A 377 65.10 -0.06 17.19
N ASP A 378 64.36 1.04 17.31
CA ASP A 378 64.19 2.16 16.37
C ASP A 378 64.86 2.08 14.99
N ASN A 379 64.13 2.42 13.93
CA ASN A 379 64.21 3.76 13.31
C ASN A 379 63.35 3.84 12.04
N ASP A 380 62.42 4.81 12.05
CA ASP A 380 62.34 5.97 11.15
C ASP A 380 62.83 5.83 9.70
N GLY A 381 61.96 6.26 8.78
CA GLY A 381 62.28 6.48 7.38
C GLY A 381 61.13 7.12 6.63
N ASP A 382 61.09 8.44 6.69
CA ASP A 382 60.14 9.39 6.09
C ASP A 382 60.01 9.35 4.56
N SER A 383 58.91 10.01 4.15
CA SER A 383 58.76 10.91 2.99
C SER A 383 58.35 10.36 1.61
N ASP A 384 57.10 10.74 1.30
CA ASP A 384 56.68 11.64 0.20
C ASP A 384 57.00 11.30 -1.25
N GLY A 385 55.93 11.32 -2.05
CA GLY A 385 56.00 11.38 -3.51
C GLY A 385 54.62 11.46 -4.15
N ASP A 386 54.04 12.66 -4.15
CA ASP A 386 52.99 13.06 -5.11
C ASP A 386 53.55 13.01 -6.54
N SER A 387 52.75 12.53 -7.49
CA SER A 387 52.94 12.77 -8.93
C SER A 387 51.62 12.58 -9.68
N ASP A 388 51.36 13.58 -10.51
CA ASP A 388 50.14 13.91 -11.23
C ASP A 388 49.83 13.06 -12.49
N SER A 389 48.52 13.03 -12.79
CA SER A 389 47.83 13.22 -14.09
C SER A 389 48.01 12.30 -15.33
N ASP A 390 46.83 12.08 -15.92
CA ASP A 390 46.45 11.86 -17.33
C ASP A 390 46.67 10.51 -18.04
N GLY A 391 45.58 10.00 -18.64
CA GLY A 391 45.62 9.02 -19.72
C GLY A 391 44.33 8.24 -19.93
N GLU A 392 43.66 8.50 -21.05
CA GLU A 392 42.40 7.93 -21.56
C GLU A 392 42.44 6.42 -21.90
N ASP A 393 41.23 5.93 -22.21
CA ASP A 393 40.84 4.76 -23.02
C ASP A 393 40.50 3.42 -22.35
N GLY A 394 39.29 2.93 -22.68
CA GLY A 394 39.09 1.53 -23.01
C GLY A 394 38.04 0.75 -22.23
N ASP A 395 36.88 0.59 -22.86
CA ASP A 395 36.06 -0.63 -22.93
C ASP A 395 35.10 -1.02 -21.79
N GLU A 396 33.81 -0.86 -22.15
CA GLU A 396 32.76 -1.88 -22.18
C GLU A 396 32.76 -2.96 -21.08
N ASP A 397 31.76 -2.90 -20.20
CA ASP A 397 31.09 -4.11 -19.75
C ASP A 397 29.58 -3.88 -19.57
N GLY A 398 28.82 -4.47 -20.50
CA GLY A 398 27.37 -4.43 -20.55
C GLY A 398 26.73 -5.25 -19.43
N VAL A 399 26.03 -4.58 -18.53
CA VAL A 399 25.14 -5.25 -17.57
C VAL A 399 23.89 -5.73 -18.30
N ALA A 400 23.82 -7.04 -18.51
CA ALA A 400 22.70 -7.72 -19.12
C ALA A 400 21.40 -7.49 -18.34
N HIS A 401 20.44 -6.84 -19.01
CA HIS A 401 19.03 -6.83 -18.61
C HIS A 401 18.48 -8.26 -18.67
N VAL A 402 18.14 -8.85 -17.51
CA VAL A 402 17.33 -10.07 -17.47
C VAL A 402 15.88 -9.67 -17.70
N ALA A 403 15.44 -9.96 -18.93
CA ALA A 403 14.10 -9.74 -19.42
C ALA A 403 13.05 -10.58 -18.67
N THR A 404 11.88 -9.95 -18.54
CA THR A 404 10.57 -10.56 -18.30
C THR A 404 10.40 -11.84 -19.12
N ARG A 405 10.35 -12.98 -18.44
CA ARG A 405 10.15 -14.29 -19.06
C ARG A 405 8.67 -14.47 -19.39
N SER A 406 8.33 -14.32 -20.67
CA SER A 406 7.00 -14.60 -21.22
C SER A 406 6.63 -16.08 -21.00
N GLY A 407 5.54 -16.33 -20.26
CA GLY A 407 4.92 -17.65 -20.10
C GLY A 407 4.47 -18.23 -21.45
N LYS A 408 5.20 -19.24 -21.91
CA LYS A 408 4.95 -19.94 -23.18
C LYS A 408 3.87 -21.00 -22.93
N ARG A 409 2.60 -20.69 -23.25
CA ARG A 409 1.51 -21.69 -23.28
C ARG A 409 1.85 -22.81 -24.27
N GLN A 410 2.16 -24.00 -23.77
CA GLN A 410 2.16 -25.22 -24.57
C GLN A 410 0.70 -25.62 -24.85
N ARG A 411 0.28 -25.51 -26.11
CA ARG A 411 -0.94 -26.16 -26.61
C ARG A 411 -0.64 -27.65 -26.82
N SER A 412 -1.30 -28.51 -26.04
CA SER A 412 -1.46 -29.92 -26.41
C SER A 412 -2.52 -30.01 -27.52
N SER A 413 -2.09 -30.47 -28.69
CA SER A 413 -2.96 -30.82 -29.80
C SER A 413 -3.49 -32.24 -29.59
N VAL A 414 -4.80 -32.38 -29.34
CA VAL A 414 -5.52 -33.62 -29.63
C VAL A 414 -6.41 -33.35 -30.83
N GLY A 415 -6.09 -34.01 -31.94
CA GLY A 415 -6.90 -33.96 -33.14
C GLY A 415 -8.24 -34.65 -32.91
N SER A 416 -9.31 -33.98 -33.33
CA SER A 416 -10.52 -34.66 -33.78
C SER A 416 -10.93 -34.06 -35.11
N SER A 417 -10.75 -34.86 -36.13
CA SER A 417 -11.36 -34.77 -37.46
C SER A 417 -12.88 -34.61 -37.39
N GLY A 418 -13.43 -33.80 -38.29
CA GLY A 418 -14.79 -34.04 -38.81
C GLY A 418 -15.81 -32.92 -38.61
N SER A 419 -15.87 -31.98 -39.56
CA SER A 419 -17.03 -31.83 -40.46
C SER A 419 -17.17 -30.38 -40.95
N ARG A 420 -17.16 -30.28 -42.28
CA ARG A 420 -17.66 -29.12 -43.04
C ARG A 420 -19.16 -29.00 -42.82
N ALA A 421 -19.65 -27.81 -42.53
CA ALA A 421 -20.93 -27.34 -43.04
C ALA A 421 -20.90 -25.81 -43.19
N ALA A 422 -21.45 -25.35 -44.30
CA ALA A 422 -21.33 -24.00 -44.82
C ALA A 422 -22.64 -23.21 -44.66
N ARG A 423 -22.51 -21.88 -44.76
CA ARG A 423 -23.49 -20.87 -45.23
C ARG A 423 -24.68 -20.50 -44.31
N LYS A 424 -24.78 -19.19 -44.05
CA LYS A 424 -25.82 -18.20 -44.51
C LYS A 424 -25.86 -17.05 -43.48
N SER A 425 -25.26 -15.90 -43.76
CA SER A 425 -25.91 -14.72 -44.35
C SER A 425 -27.43 -14.64 -44.15
N THR A 426 -27.86 -13.81 -43.20
CA THR A 426 -29.16 -13.14 -43.26
C THR A 426 -29.04 -11.75 -42.61
N ARG A 427 -29.07 -10.71 -43.46
CA ARG A 427 -29.48 -9.35 -43.07
C ARG A 427 -30.99 -9.39 -42.82
N ILE A 428 -31.45 -8.80 -41.72
CA ILE A 428 -32.84 -8.37 -41.57
C ILE A 428 -32.80 -6.90 -41.16
N PHE A 429 -33.16 -6.05 -42.12
CA PHE A 429 -33.79 -4.75 -41.88
C PHE A 429 -35.21 -5.00 -41.40
N LEU A 430 -35.79 -4.10 -40.60
CA LEU A 430 -37.13 -3.54 -40.81
C LEU A 430 -37.36 -2.33 -39.87
N PRO A 431 -38.36 -1.47 -40.16
CA PRO A 431 -38.26 -0.01 -40.12
C PRO A 431 -39.36 0.65 -39.28
N GLY A 432 -39.40 1.99 -39.29
CA GLY A 432 -40.62 2.78 -39.06
C GLY A 432 -40.86 3.22 -37.63
#